data_AF-A0A6P8P6G3-F1
#
_entry.id   AF-A0A6P8P6G3-F1
#
_cell.length_a   1.000
_cell.length_b   1.000
_cell.length_c   1.000
_cell.angle_alpha   90.00
_cell.angle_beta   90.00
_cell.angle_gamma   90.00
#
_symmetry.space_group_name_H-M   'P 1'
#
loop_
_entity.id
_entity.type
_entity.pdbx_description
1 polymer ?
#
loop_
_entity_poly.entity_id
_entity_poly.type
_entity_poly.pdbx_seq_one_letter_code
_entity_poly.pdbx_strand_id
1 'polypeptide(L)'
;MPCVGFTVSSGLPGPSPGRDPSKARRLKEYRSRLILFPRKASAPKKGDSSAEELKLATQLMGPVMPIRNVYKKEKARIITEEEKNFKAFASLRMARANARLFGIRAKRAKEAAEQDVEKKK
;
A
#
# COMPACT_ATOMS: atom_id res chain seq x y z
N MET A 1 14.93 6.76 -20.48
CA MET A 1 13.46 6.79 -20.59
C MET A 1 12.93 5.37 -20.68
N PRO A 2 11.89 4.99 -19.93
CA PRO A 2 11.29 3.65 -20.03
C PRO A 2 10.59 3.48 -21.39
N CYS A 3 10.89 2.39 -22.09
CA CYS A 3 10.47 2.15 -23.48
C CYS A 3 9.00 1.73 -23.65
N VAL A 4 8.29 1.39 -22.56
CA VAL A 4 6.94 0.78 -22.60
C VAL A 4 5.88 1.68 -21.95
N GLY A 5 6.05 3.01 -22.00
CA GLY A 5 5.02 3.96 -21.54
C GLY A 5 4.69 3.92 -20.04
N PHE A 6 5.45 3.19 -19.22
CA PHE A 6 5.27 3.12 -17.77
C PHE A 6 6.27 4.03 -17.06
N THR A 7 5.79 4.84 -16.11
CA THR A 7 6.66 5.73 -15.33
C THR A 7 7.30 4.97 -14.18
N VAL A 8 8.64 5.02 -14.09
CA VAL A 8 9.40 4.44 -12.99
C VAL A 8 9.99 5.59 -12.18
N SER A 9 9.63 5.68 -10.90
CA SER A 9 10.21 6.63 -9.96
C SER A 9 11.17 5.88 -9.04
N SER A 10 12.47 6.09 -9.24
CA SER A 10 13.55 5.44 -8.49
C SER A 10 13.78 6.04 -7.09
N GLY A 11 13.22 7.22 -6.80
CA GLY A 11 13.37 7.91 -5.51
C GLY A 11 12.32 7.52 -4.45
N LEU A 12 11.39 6.62 -4.77
CA LEU A 12 10.38 6.17 -3.81
C LEU A 12 10.98 5.12 -2.87
N PRO A 13 10.74 5.25 -1.54
CA PRO A 13 11.20 4.26 -0.58
C PRO A 13 10.62 2.88 -0.90
N GLY A 14 11.39 1.85 -0.55
CA GLY A 14 11.06 0.46 -0.80
C GLY A 14 9.70 0.04 -0.21
N PRO A 15 9.15 -1.07 -0.70
CA PRO A 15 7.80 -1.52 -0.39
C PRO A 15 7.52 -1.65 1.12
N SER A 16 6.39 -1.11 1.57
CA SER A 16 5.83 -1.43 2.89
C SER A 16 4.91 -2.66 2.76
N PRO A 17 4.96 -3.61 3.71
CA PRO A 17 4.37 -4.96 3.55
C PRO A 17 2.86 -5.01 3.25
N GLY A 18 2.13 -3.90 3.44
CA GLY A 18 0.69 -3.80 3.13
C GLY A 18 0.32 -3.26 1.75
N ARG A 19 1.26 -2.80 0.91
CA ARG A 19 0.95 -1.99 -0.29
C ARG A 19 1.11 -2.70 -1.64
N ASP A 20 1.83 -3.81 -1.71
CA ASP A 20 2.34 -4.33 -2.99
C ASP A 20 1.45 -5.25 -3.84
N PRO A 21 0.49 -6.04 -3.31
CA PRO A 21 -0.24 -6.97 -4.18
C PRO A 21 -1.09 -6.24 -5.23
N SER A 22 -1.54 -5.02 -4.94
CA SER A 22 -2.33 -4.21 -5.88
C SER A 22 -1.49 -3.69 -7.05
N LYS A 23 -0.24 -3.24 -6.81
CA LYS A 23 0.67 -2.73 -7.85
C LYS A 23 1.11 -3.85 -8.79
N ALA A 24 1.54 -4.98 -8.24
CA ALA A 24 1.96 -6.14 -9.04
C ALA A 24 0.80 -6.68 -9.90
N ARG A 25 -0.40 -6.79 -9.33
CA ARG A 25 -1.61 -7.15 -10.08
C ARG A 25 -1.91 -6.16 -11.21
N ARG A 26 -1.82 -4.86 -10.95
CA ARG A 26 -2.03 -3.81 -11.96
C ARG A 26 -1.02 -3.88 -13.10
N LEU A 27 0.25 -4.16 -12.81
CA LEU A 27 1.29 -4.32 -13.84
C LEU A 27 1.03 -5.55 -14.72
N LYS A 28 0.57 -6.65 -14.13
CA LYS A 28 0.17 -7.86 -14.88
C LYS A 28 -1.02 -7.56 -15.80
N GLU A 29 -2.04 -6.87 -15.29
CA GLU A 29 -3.23 -6.48 -16.05
C GLU A 29 -2.90 -5.45 -17.16
N TYR A 30 -1.96 -4.54 -16.91
CA TYR A 30 -1.46 -3.62 -17.93
C TYR A 30 -0.78 -4.39 -19.07
N ARG A 31 0.12 -5.32 -18.73
CA ARG A 31 0.84 -6.13 -19.71
C ARG A 31 -0.08 -7.00 -20.56
N SER A 32 -1.17 -7.53 -20.00
CA SER A 32 -2.14 -8.32 -20.77
C SER A 32 -3.01 -7.48 -21.72
N ARG A 33 -3.16 -6.18 -21.45
CA ARG A 33 -3.93 -5.25 -22.31
C ARG A 33 -3.04 -4.48 -23.30
N LEU A 34 -1.72 -4.62 -23.19
CA LEU A 34 -0.78 -3.87 -24.01
C LEU A 34 -0.58 -4.57 -25.34
N ILE A 35 -0.94 -3.88 -26.43
CA ILE A 35 -0.66 -4.30 -27.80
C ILE A 35 0.71 -3.71 -28.18
N LEU A 36 1.70 -4.56 -28.40
CA LEU A 36 3.05 -4.12 -28.78
C LEU A 36 3.23 -4.20 -30.30
N PHE A 37 3.40 -3.06 -30.94
CA PHE A 37 3.63 -3.00 -32.38
C PHE A 37 5.07 -3.44 -32.73
N PRO A 38 5.25 -4.28 -33.76
CA PRO A 38 6.58 -4.59 -34.28
C PRO A 38 7.32 -3.34 -34.71
N ARG A 39 8.61 -3.24 -34.38
CA ARG A 39 9.47 -2.14 -34.88
C ARG A 39 9.64 -2.18 -36.41
N LYS A 40 9.56 -3.37 -36.99
CA LYS A 40 9.55 -3.61 -38.45
C LYS A 40 8.39 -4.55 -38.75
N ALA A 41 7.45 -4.12 -39.60
CA ALA A 41 6.27 -4.91 -39.95
C ALA A 41 6.62 -6.24 -40.65
N SER A 42 7.75 -6.29 -41.35
CA SER A 42 8.25 -7.49 -42.06
C SER A 42 8.99 -8.50 -41.18
N ALA A 43 9.35 -8.13 -39.94
CA ALA A 43 10.13 -8.98 -39.04
C ALA A 43 9.64 -8.85 -37.59
N PRO A 44 8.45 -9.40 -37.27
CA PRO A 44 7.94 -9.43 -35.90
C PRO A 44 8.86 -10.25 -34.99
N LYS A 45 9.11 -9.73 -33.79
CA LYS A 45 9.93 -10.37 -32.75
C LYS A 45 9.05 -11.06 -31.70
N LYS A 46 9.69 -11.90 -30.88
CA LYS A 46 9.04 -12.55 -29.72
C LYS A 46 8.58 -11.47 -28.73
N GLY A 47 7.28 -11.25 -28.64
CA GLY A 47 6.66 -10.25 -27.78
C GLY A 47 5.85 -9.19 -28.53
N ASP A 48 5.90 -9.18 -29.86
CA ASP A 48 5.05 -8.32 -30.69
C ASP A 48 3.65 -8.95 -30.88
N SER A 49 2.63 -8.11 -31.03
CA SER A 49 1.23 -8.52 -31.23
C SER A 49 0.98 -9.08 -32.63
N SER A 50 0.00 -9.97 -32.74
CA SER A 50 -0.42 -10.58 -34.01
C SER A 50 -1.12 -9.57 -34.94
N ALA A 51 -1.10 -9.81 -36.25
CA ALA A 51 -1.68 -8.87 -37.22
C ALA A 51 -3.20 -8.61 -37.01
N GLU A 52 -3.90 -9.52 -36.33
CA GLU A 52 -5.31 -9.37 -35.95
C GLU A 52 -5.49 -8.40 -34.79
N GLU A 53 -4.66 -8.51 -33.75
CA GLU A 53 -4.64 -7.58 -32.61
C GLU A 53 -4.25 -6.16 -33.03
N LEU A 54 -3.34 -6.03 -34.01
CA LEU A 54 -2.92 -4.72 -34.52
C LEU A 54 -4.06 -3.98 -35.23
N LYS A 55 -5.00 -4.68 -35.87
CA LYS A 55 -6.16 -4.07 -36.52
C LYS A 55 -7.24 -3.62 -35.54
N LEU A 56 -7.32 -4.30 -34.39
CA LEU A 56 -8.24 -3.96 -33.29
C LEU A 56 -7.70 -2.83 -32.40
N ALA A 57 -6.42 -2.49 -32.53
CA ALA A 57 -5.78 -1.46 -31.75
C ALA A 57 -6.42 -0.09 -32.04
N THR A 58 -7.03 0.49 -31.01
CA THR A 58 -7.64 1.82 -31.04
C THR A 58 -7.02 2.68 -29.93
N GLN A 59 -6.95 3.99 -30.16
CA GLN A 59 -6.44 4.91 -29.14
C GLN A 59 -7.46 5.05 -28.02
N LEU A 60 -7.06 4.71 -26.80
CA LEU A 60 -7.86 5.00 -25.61
C LEU A 60 -7.77 6.49 -25.29
N MET A 61 -8.91 7.18 -25.32
CA MET A 61 -9.00 8.57 -24.89
C MET A 61 -9.18 8.63 -23.36
N GLY A 62 -8.25 9.33 -22.68
CA GLY A 62 -8.28 9.52 -21.23
C GLY A 62 -7.21 8.72 -20.46
N PRO A 63 -7.29 8.71 -19.12
CA PRO A 63 -6.28 8.07 -18.28
C PRO A 63 -6.31 6.54 -18.42
N VAL A 64 -5.14 5.95 -18.68
CA VAL A 64 -4.99 4.50 -18.82
C VAL A 64 -5.22 3.80 -17.47
N MET A 65 -6.26 2.97 -17.43
CA MET A 65 -6.73 2.26 -16.22
C MET A 65 -6.93 3.19 -15.01
N PRO A 66 -8.06 3.91 -14.94
CA PRO A 66 -8.35 4.81 -13.83
C PRO A 66 -8.25 4.11 -12.47
N ILE A 67 -7.60 4.76 -11.49
CA ILE A 67 -7.55 4.25 -10.13
C ILE A 67 -8.91 4.49 -9.50
N ARG A 68 -9.60 3.41 -9.12
CA ARG A 68 -10.87 3.47 -8.41
C ARG A 68 -10.64 3.14 -6.94
N ASN A 69 -11.11 4.01 -6.06
CA ASN A 69 -11.14 3.75 -4.63
C ASN A 69 -12.31 2.80 -4.34
N VAL A 70 -12.02 1.51 -4.23
CA VAL A 70 -13.03 0.50 -3.92
C VAL A 70 -13.21 0.43 -2.41
N TYR A 71 -14.38 0.83 -1.93
CA TYR A 71 -14.78 0.65 -0.54
C TYR A 71 -15.41 -0.72 -0.35
N LYS A 72 -14.90 -1.50 0.60
CA LYS A 72 -15.54 -2.75 1.01
C LYS A 72 -16.72 -2.37 1.89
N LYS A 73 -17.94 -2.63 1.43
CA LYS A 73 -19.14 -2.46 2.26
C LYS A 73 -19.18 -3.58 3.29
N GLU A 74 -19.09 -3.22 4.57
CA GLU A 74 -19.27 -4.17 5.65
C GLU A 74 -20.75 -4.51 5.79
N LYS A 75 -21.06 -5.79 6.02
CA LYS A 75 -22.42 -6.24 6.30
C LYS A 75 -22.78 -5.86 7.74
N ALA A 76 -24.04 -5.53 8.00
CA ALA A 76 -24.51 -5.32 9.37
C ALA A 76 -24.27 -6.60 10.19
N ARG A 77 -23.56 -6.46 11.31
CA ARG A 77 -23.30 -7.52 12.28
C ARG A 77 -24.03 -7.18 13.58
N ILE A 78 -24.39 -8.21 14.33
CA ILE A 78 -24.91 -8.03 15.69
C ILE A 78 -23.76 -7.52 16.56
N ILE A 79 -24.02 -6.46 17.32
CA ILE A 79 -23.03 -5.84 18.21
C ILE A 79 -22.74 -6.80 19.36
N THR A 80 -21.49 -7.18 19.54
CA THR A 80 -21.05 -8.03 20.66
C THR A 80 -21.08 -7.26 21.99
N GLU A 81 -21.16 -7.97 23.12
CA GLU A 81 -21.16 -7.33 24.44
C GLU A 81 -19.83 -6.58 24.72
N GLU A 82 -18.73 -7.08 24.18
CA GLU A 82 -17.41 -6.45 24.25
C GLU A 82 -17.38 -5.09 23.53
N GLU A 83 -17.97 -5.01 22.33
CA GLU A 83 -18.08 -3.75 21.58
C GLU A 83 -18.98 -2.73 22.28
N LYS A 84 -20.03 -3.18 22.98
CA LYS A 84 -20.90 -2.30 23.78
C LYS A 84 -20.20 -1.74 25.02
N ASN A 85 -19.40 -2.58 25.68
CA ASN A 85 -18.68 -2.21 26.89
C ASN A 85 -17.38 -1.44 26.59
N PHE A 86 -16.98 -1.37 25.31
CA PHE A 86 -15.78 -0.65 24.89
C PHE A 86 -15.94 0.87 25.06
N LYS A 87 -15.21 1.43 26.03
CA LYS A 87 -15.17 2.87 26.30
C LYS A 87 -14.25 3.60 25.32
N ALA A 88 -14.70 3.82 24.09
CA ALA A 88 -13.92 4.44 23.01
C ALA A 88 -13.29 5.79 23.43
N PHE A 89 -14.07 6.68 24.03
CA PHE A 89 -13.56 7.99 24.47
C PHE A 89 -12.45 7.89 25.51
N ALA A 90 -12.61 7.01 26.51
CA ALA A 90 -11.61 6.78 27.54
C ALA A 90 -10.32 6.18 26.93
N SER A 91 -10.46 5.21 26.01
CA SER A 91 -9.32 4.58 25.34
C SER A 91 -8.48 5.60 24.56
N LEU A 92 -9.12 6.52 23.81
CA LEU A 92 -8.44 7.57 23.07
C LEU A 92 -7.71 8.54 24.00
N ARG A 93 -8.32 8.92 25.12
CA ARG A 93 -7.70 9.82 26.10
C ARG A 93 -6.49 9.17 26.78
N MET A 94 -6.60 7.89 27.12
CA MET A 94 -5.49 7.12 27.69
C MET A 94 -4.36 6.93 26.68
N ALA A 95 -4.66 6.63 25.41
CA ALA A 95 -3.66 6.54 24.36
C ALA A 95 -2.88 7.86 24.18
N ARG A 96 -3.57 9.01 24.18
CA ARG A 96 -2.94 10.33 24.15
C ARG A 96 -2.06 10.59 25.37
N ALA A 97 -2.54 10.25 26.57
CA ALA A 97 -1.78 10.42 27.81
C ALA A 97 -0.53 9.53 27.83
N ASN A 98 -0.65 8.28 27.37
CA ASN A 98 0.46 7.33 27.28
C ASN A 98 1.51 7.81 26.28
N ALA A 99 1.10 8.29 25.10
CA ALA A 99 2.02 8.88 24.12
C ALA A 99 2.75 10.11 24.69
N ARG A 100 2.04 10.99 25.41
CA ARG A 100 2.63 12.19 26.03
C ARG A 100 3.60 11.86 27.17
N LEU A 101 3.25 10.89 28.02
CA LEU A 101 4.00 10.56 29.23
C LEU A 101 5.03 9.45 29.04
N PHE A 102 5.13 8.85 27.84
CA PHE A 102 6.05 7.75 27.56
C PHE A 102 7.49 8.08 27.96
N GLY A 103 8.02 9.22 27.52
CA GLY A 103 9.38 9.63 27.84
C GLY A 103 9.61 9.88 29.34
N ILE A 104 8.66 10.53 30.01
CA ILE A 104 8.78 10.82 31.46
C ILE A 104 8.73 9.52 32.27
N ARG A 105 7.81 8.61 31.92
CA ARG A 105 7.70 7.31 32.59
C ARG A 105 8.95 6.45 32.34
N ALA A 106 9.50 6.47 31.12
CA ALA A 106 10.73 5.76 30.82
C ALA A 106 11.94 6.34 31.60
N LYS A 107 12.04 7.65 31.76
CA LYS A 107 13.09 8.29 32.58
C LYS A 107 12.96 7.91 34.05
N ARG A 108 11.77 8.08 34.63
CA ARG A 108 11.51 7.73 36.04
C ARG A 108 11.71 6.24 36.34
N ALA A 109 11.36 5.37 35.40
CA ALA A 109 11.60 3.93 35.54
C ALA A 109 13.10 3.60 35.54
N LYS A 110 13.92 4.31 34.76
CA LYS A 110 15.38 4.16 34.78
C LYS A 110 15.99 4.68 36.09
N GLU A 111 15.61 5.88 36.51
CA GLU A 111 16.08 6.48 37.77
C GLU A 111 15.69 5.63 39.00
N ALA A 112 14.47 5.09 39.03
CA ALA A 112 14.04 4.18 40.10
C ALA A 112 14.85 2.87 40.10
N ALA A 113 15.12 2.29 38.92
CA ALA A 113 15.95 1.09 38.81
C ALA A 113 17.40 1.35 39.25
N GLU A 114 17.97 2.52 38.92
CA GLU A 114 19.31 2.93 39.37
C GLU A 114 19.36 3.10 40.89
N GLN A 115 18.36 3.73 41.50
CA GLN A 115 18.25 3.86 42.96
C GLN A 115 18.05 2.51 43.67
N ASP A 116 17.29 1.59 43.09
CA ASP A 116 17.10 0.24 43.66
C ASP A 116 18.37 -0.61 43.52
N VAL A 117 19.21 -0.35 42.53
CA VAL A 117 20.54 -0.97 42.39
C VAL A 117 21.52 -0.36 43.40
N GLU A 118 21.47 0.95 43.63
CA GLU A 118 22.32 1.63 44.61
C GLU A 118 21.97 1.26 46.05
N LYS A 119 20.67 1.07 46.37
CA LYS A 119 20.22 0.57 47.68
C LYS A 119 20.53 -0.91 47.93
N LYS A 120 20.83 -1.69 46.88
CA LYS A 120 21.23 -3.10 46.98
C LYS A 120 22.74 -3.30 47.01
N LYS A 121 23.52 -2.25 46.74
CA LYS A 121 24.95 -2.20 47.04
C LYS A 121 25.16 -1.77 48.48
#